data_AF-A0AAE4R6D5-F1
#
_entry.id   AF-A0AAE4R6D5-F1
#
_cell.length_a   1.000
_cell.length_b   1.000
_cell.length_c   1.000
_cell.angle_alpha   90.00
_cell.angle_beta   90.00
_cell.angle_gamma   90.00
#
_symmetry.space_group_name_H-M   'P 1'
#
loop_
_entity.id
_entity.type
_entity.pdbx_description
1 polymer ?
#
loop_
_entity_poly.entity_id
_entity_poly.type
_entity_poly.pdbx_seq_one_letter_code
_entity_poly.pdbx_strand_id
1 'polypeptide(L)'
;MTPSYDEIASWKPEALTPIANGLFALKANLDLEAPKAGNPVRNLMRGEWTGDARGPADDRAVSITCWLQSMADEYGDLAQTLNTGAGDIASARTGLRNATDAAADLGYVLDTASRDYMLNFVPEKAPDGAEFDATTAAEIQGRLKGLGDAADQAVTSAGSAISAAVGELYAMAPESLVVNSGLVANQIEAFRKVYGREPDTLNDWRMAAALDLHSYNPKNQGVPPVISVIKIDPVPGQGVVATGLFIPNGKVLGGASRHYGDGREFDPNFAPENTRVSYFIDYENGIVIARQNPSADTVGQVRTGTPKMSAAQLPDGTVLINYDAADPLAPGPAGDAGWRVRGQTIVTPGVDGARVSGVATDFPSMETYQYLPDGKTRILHQDDSGDHIGLGPLVHLPFRHEYGDYQWDLQGFPRENNPEQVYGPHPPGIEGITDFGSADSPPTVKGAA
;
A
#
# COMPACT_ATOMS: atom_id res chain seq x y z
N MET A 1 7.70 0.97 -39.00
CA MET A 1 8.56 1.69 -39.95
C MET A 1 9.97 1.30 -39.56
N THR A 2 10.78 0.77 -40.49
CA THR A 2 12.12 0.24 -40.14
C THR A 2 12.96 1.30 -39.42
N PRO A 3 13.58 0.99 -38.26
CA PRO A 3 14.53 1.88 -37.61
C PRO A 3 15.77 2.12 -38.50
N SER A 4 16.48 3.22 -38.28
CA SER A 4 17.78 3.45 -38.91
C SER A 4 18.88 2.63 -38.22
N TYR A 5 20.04 2.55 -38.86
CA TYR A 5 21.21 1.92 -38.24
C TYR A 5 21.61 2.62 -36.94
N ASP A 6 21.61 3.96 -36.91
CA ASP A 6 21.97 4.72 -35.71
C ASP A 6 20.99 4.48 -34.55
N GLU A 7 19.70 4.33 -34.86
CA GLU A 7 18.68 3.97 -33.86
C GLU A 7 18.96 2.59 -33.26
N ILE A 8 19.19 1.57 -34.10
CA ILE A 8 19.51 0.20 -33.66
C ILE A 8 20.84 0.16 -32.89
N ALA A 9 21.83 0.92 -33.35
CA ALA A 9 23.13 1.00 -32.73
C ALA A 9 23.10 1.68 -31.35
N SER A 10 22.07 2.49 -31.07
CA SER A 10 21.87 3.15 -29.79
C SER A 10 21.23 2.25 -28.72
N TRP A 11 20.62 1.13 -29.11
CA TRP A 11 19.98 0.20 -28.18
C TRP A 11 20.99 -0.46 -27.23
N LYS A 12 20.56 -0.65 -25.97
CA LYS A 12 21.38 -1.17 -24.87
C LYS A 12 20.78 -2.46 -24.30
N PRO A 13 20.78 -3.57 -25.05
CA PRO A 13 20.25 -4.85 -24.56
C PRO A 13 20.95 -5.34 -23.28
N GLU A 14 22.21 -4.95 -23.07
CA GLU A 14 22.98 -5.25 -21.86
C GLU A 14 22.35 -4.72 -20.56
N ALA A 15 21.45 -3.73 -20.64
CA ALA A 15 20.73 -3.22 -19.47
C ALA A 15 19.72 -4.23 -18.89
N LEU A 16 19.28 -5.21 -19.68
CA LEU A 16 18.31 -6.23 -19.25
C LEU A 16 18.96 -7.31 -18.37
N THR A 17 20.26 -7.60 -18.57
CA THR A 17 20.96 -8.67 -17.85
C THR A 17 21.08 -8.43 -16.34
N PRO A 18 21.44 -7.23 -15.85
CA PRO A 18 21.43 -6.95 -14.41
C PRO A 18 20.05 -7.12 -13.77
N ILE A 19 18.98 -6.77 -14.50
CA ILE A 19 17.59 -6.95 -14.03
C ILE A 19 17.28 -8.45 -13.91
N ALA A 20 17.60 -9.23 -14.94
CA ALA A 20 17.43 -10.69 -14.92
C ALA A 20 18.20 -11.35 -13.76
N ASN A 21 19.42 -10.90 -13.48
CA ASN A 21 20.22 -11.40 -12.35
C ASN A 21 19.55 -11.10 -11.00
N GLY A 22 18.99 -9.91 -10.83
CA GLY A 22 18.23 -9.55 -9.62
C GLY A 22 17.00 -10.45 -9.43
N LEU A 23 16.29 -10.75 -10.51
CA LEU A 23 15.13 -11.64 -10.49
C LEU A 23 15.51 -13.09 -10.20
N PHE A 24 16.62 -13.60 -10.73
CA PHE A 24 17.14 -14.92 -10.35
C PHE A 24 17.55 -14.99 -8.88
N ALA A 25 18.14 -13.92 -8.34
CA ALA A 25 18.45 -13.85 -6.91
C ALA A 25 17.17 -13.85 -6.05
N LEU A 26 16.12 -13.15 -6.50
CA LEU A 26 14.82 -13.17 -5.85
C LEU A 26 14.19 -14.58 -5.89
N LYS A 27 14.18 -15.24 -7.06
CA LYS A 27 13.77 -16.65 -7.20
C LYS A 27 14.49 -17.53 -6.19
N ALA A 28 15.81 -17.47 -6.15
CA ALA A 28 16.61 -18.32 -5.27
C ALA A 28 16.29 -18.09 -3.78
N ASN A 29 16.02 -16.84 -3.39
CA ASN A 29 15.59 -16.52 -2.03
C ASN A 29 14.18 -17.06 -1.74
N LEU A 30 13.23 -16.92 -2.68
CA LEU A 30 11.88 -17.45 -2.54
C LEU A 30 11.87 -18.98 -2.47
N ASP A 31 12.65 -19.67 -3.31
CA ASP A 31 12.82 -21.13 -3.25
C ASP A 31 13.36 -21.59 -1.88
N LEU A 32 14.22 -20.79 -1.26
CA LEU A 32 14.82 -21.07 0.05
C LEU A 32 13.88 -20.76 1.22
N GLU A 33 13.08 -19.70 1.13
CA GLU A 33 12.15 -19.27 2.18
C GLU A 33 10.78 -19.96 2.10
N ALA A 34 10.32 -20.37 0.92
CA ALA A 34 9.01 -20.99 0.71
C ALA A 34 8.73 -22.19 1.64
N PRO A 35 9.66 -23.15 1.81
CA PRO A 35 9.45 -24.25 2.73
C PRO A 35 9.32 -23.78 4.20
N LYS A 36 10.00 -22.69 4.58
CA LYS A 36 10.01 -22.16 5.94
C LYS A 36 8.68 -21.52 6.32
N ALA A 37 7.94 -20.95 5.37
CA ALA A 37 6.62 -20.39 5.62
C ALA A 37 5.62 -21.44 6.13
N GLY A 38 5.71 -22.68 5.66
CA GLY A 38 4.85 -23.78 6.10
C GLY A 38 5.37 -24.55 7.34
N ASN A 39 6.66 -24.43 7.66
CA ASN A 39 7.33 -25.21 8.71
C ASN A 39 6.73 -25.05 10.12
N PRO A 40 6.28 -23.87 10.59
CA PRO A 40 5.71 -23.71 11.92
C PRO A 40 4.47 -24.58 12.17
N VAL A 41 3.73 -24.91 11.11
CA VAL A 41 2.57 -25.82 11.18
C VAL A 41 2.99 -27.25 10.86
N ARG A 42 3.81 -27.45 9.82
CA ARG A 42 4.21 -28.80 9.34
C ARG A 42 5.16 -29.55 10.28
N ASN A 43 5.92 -28.84 11.11
CA ASN A 43 6.87 -29.45 12.05
C ASN A 43 6.24 -29.88 13.38
N LEU A 44 4.98 -29.51 13.62
CA LEU A 44 4.23 -29.98 14.79
C LEU A 44 3.84 -31.45 14.59
N MET A 45 4.21 -32.30 15.55
CA MET A 45 3.80 -33.69 15.59
C MET A 45 2.30 -33.80 15.91
N ARG A 46 1.66 -34.90 15.51
CA ARG A 46 0.23 -35.17 15.82
C ARG A 46 -0.11 -35.11 17.31
N GLY A 47 0.87 -35.26 18.20
CA GLY A 47 0.67 -35.12 19.65
C GLY A 47 0.74 -33.67 20.16
N GLU A 48 1.28 -32.74 19.38
CA GLU A 48 1.55 -31.35 19.79
C GLU A 48 0.41 -30.40 19.43
N TRP A 49 -0.36 -30.71 18.37
CA TRP A 49 -1.58 -29.98 18.04
C TRP A 49 -2.66 -30.91 17.49
N THR A 50 -3.81 -30.95 18.18
CA THR A 50 -5.01 -31.68 17.77
C THR A 50 -6.23 -30.76 17.77
N GLY A 51 -7.28 -31.15 17.03
CA GLY A 51 -8.56 -30.41 16.93
C GLY A 51 -8.85 -29.85 15.53
N ASP A 52 -10.06 -29.32 15.35
CA ASP A 52 -10.63 -28.95 14.03
C ASP A 52 -9.84 -27.85 13.30
N ALA A 53 -9.07 -27.03 14.02
CA ALA A 53 -8.25 -25.97 13.44
C ALA A 53 -6.96 -26.47 12.77
N ARG A 54 -6.57 -27.73 13.00
CA ARG A 54 -5.32 -28.29 12.46
C ARG A 54 -5.35 -28.44 10.94
N GLY A 55 -6.42 -29.00 10.38
CA GLY A 55 -6.58 -29.21 8.95
C GLY A 55 -6.50 -27.91 8.13
N PRO A 56 -7.30 -26.88 8.47
CA PRO A 56 -7.22 -25.58 7.81
C PRO A 56 -5.84 -24.90 7.90
N ALA A 57 -5.10 -25.10 9.00
CA ALA A 57 -3.75 -24.58 9.14
C ALA A 57 -2.74 -25.32 8.27
N ASP A 58 -2.86 -26.65 8.15
CA ASP A 58 -2.05 -27.45 7.21
C ASP A 58 -2.32 -27.02 5.77
N ASP A 59 -3.59 -26.85 5.39
CA ASP A 59 -3.99 -26.41 4.05
C ASP A 59 -3.43 -25.01 3.75
N ARG A 60 -3.50 -24.08 4.72
CA ARG A 60 -2.93 -22.74 4.57
C ARG A 60 -1.41 -22.76 4.44
N ALA A 61 -0.72 -23.59 5.24
CA ALA A 61 0.73 -23.74 5.19
C ALA A 61 1.19 -24.30 3.83
N VAL A 62 0.50 -25.31 3.30
CA VAL A 62 0.74 -25.87 1.96
C VAL A 62 0.46 -24.82 0.88
N SER A 63 -0.67 -24.11 0.97
CA SER A 63 -1.05 -23.07 0.00
C SER A 63 -0.01 -21.94 -0.08
N ILE A 64 0.47 -21.43 1.06
CA ILE A 64 1.51 -20.39 1.07
C ILE A 64 2.83 -20.92 0.50
N THR A 65 3.21 -22.15 0.85
CA THR A 65 4.45 -22.78 0.34
C THR A 65 4.39 -22.92 -1.18
N CYS A 66 3.30 -23.49 -1.72
CA CYS A 66 3.11 -23.66 -3.15
C CYS A 66 3.06 -22.32 -3.89
N TRP A 67 2.42 -21.30 -3.31
CA TRP A 67 2.37 -19.96 -3.90
C TRP A 67 3.75 -19.31 -3.99
N LEU A 68 4.55 -19.36 -2.92
CA LEU A 68 5.91 -18.83 -2.93
C LEU A 68 6.81 -19.55 -3.94
N GLN A 69 6.64 -20.87 -4.10
CA GLN A 69 7.34 -21.67 -5.12
C GLN A 69 6.91 -21.29 -6.54
N SER A 70 5.60 -21.16 -6.78
CA SER A 70 5.12 -20.69 -8.08
C SER A 70 5.67 -19.30 -8.38
N MET A 71 5.61 -18.35 -7.45
CA MET A 71 6.20 -17.01 -7.65
C MET A 71 7.68 -17.06 -7.97
N ALA A 72 8.42 -17.95 -7.30
CA ALA A 72 9.83 -18.16 -7.58
C ALA A 72 10.02 -18.62 -9.04
N ASP A 73 9.21 -19.55 -9.54
CA ASP A 73 9.27 -20.04 -10.91
C ASP A 73 8.97 -18.93 -11.93
N GLU A 74 7.92 -18.13 -11.74
CA GLU A 74 7.58 -17.01 -12.63
C GLU A 74 8.64 -15.89 -12.66
N TYR A 75 9.26 -15.58 -11.53
CA TYR A 75 10.41 -14.67 -11.53
C TYR A 75 11.61 -15.26 -12.27
N GLY A 76 11.76 -16.60 -12.24
CA GLY A 76 12.74 -17.32 -13.06
C GLY A 76 12.44 -17.21 -14.54
N ASP A 77 11.17 -17.40 -14.93
CA ASP A 77 10.72 -17.33 -16.31
C ASP A 77 10.86 -15.91 -16.87
N LEU A 78 10.47 -14.88 -16.10
CA LEU A 78 10.70 -13.48 -16.47
C LEU A 78 12.21 -13.16 -16.62
N ALA A 79 13.04 -13.66 -15.71
CA ALA A 79 14.49 -13.49 -15.81
C ALA A 79 15.06 -14.17 -17.07
N GLN A 80 14.56 -15.34 -17.42
CA GLN A 80 14.93 -16.05 -18.64
C GLN A 80 14.46 -15.32 -19.90
N THR A 81 13.25 -14.76 -19.90
CA THR A 81 12.74 -13.93 -21.00
C THR A 81 13.59 -12.69 -21.22
N LEU A 82 13.99 -11.99 -20.14
CA LEU A 82 14.87 -10.82 -20.22
C LEU A 82 16.25 -11.17 -20.81
N ASN A 83 16.86 -12.28 -20.39
CA ASN A 83 18.15 -12.72 -20.93
C ASN A 83 18.05 -13.17 -22.39
N THR A 84 16.99 -13.89 -22.75
CA THR A 84 16.74 -14.30 -24.15
C THR A 84 16.57 -13.07 -25.03
N GLY A 85 15.71 -12.13 -24.63
CA GLY A 85 15.49 -10.88 -25.36
C GLY A 85 16.77 -10.04 -25.50
N ALA A 86 17.58 -9.95 -24.45
CA ALA A 86 18.89 -9.28 -24.52
C ALA A 86 19.82 -9.94 -25.56
N GLY A 87 19.89 -11.28 -25.57
CA GLY A 87 20.69 -12.04 -26.51
C GLY A 87 20.23 -11.88 -27.96
N ASP A 88 18.93 -11.92 -28.21
CA ASP A 88 18.35 -11.78 -29.54
C ASP A 88 18.59 -10.38 -30.12
N ILE A 89 18.36 -9.33 -29.33
CA ILE A 89 18.61 -7.94 -29.73
C ILE A 89 20.11 -7.71 -30.00
N ALA A 90 21.00 -8.23 -29.14
CA ALA A 90 22.44 -8.12 -29.33
C ALA A 90 22.92 -8.87 -30.59
N SER A 91 22.33 -10.03 -30.88
CA SER A 91 22.63 -10.82 -32.07
C SER A 91 22.17 -10.12 -33.35
N ALA A 92 20.96 -9.55 -33.35
CA ALA A 92 20.44 -8.78 -34.47
C ALA A 92 21.30 -7.53 -34.77
N ARG A 93 21.70 -6.79 -33.72
CA ARG A 93 22.61 -5.65 -33.84
C ARG A 93 23.97 -6.03 -34.42
N THR A 94 24.52 -7.17 -33.96
CA THR A 94 25.79 -7.69 -34.48
C THR A 94 25.67 -8.11 -35.94
N GLY A 95 24.58 -8.77 -36.32
CA GLY A 95 24.31 -9.17 -37.70
C GLY A 95 24.22 -7.97 -38.65
N LEU A 96 23.48 -6.92 -38.25
CA LEU A 96 23.37 -5.70 -39.04
C LEU A 96 24.71 -4.98 -39.19
N ARG A 97 25.48 -4.85 -38.10
CA ARG A 97 26.83 -4.28 -38.14
C ARG A 97 27.73 -5.03 -39.11
N ASN A 98 27.84 -6.35 -38.97
CA ASN A 98 28.71 -7.17 -39.81
C ASN A 98 28.29 -7.09 -41.30
N ALA A 99 26.98 -7.02 -41.58
CA ALA A 99 26.49 -6.86 -42.94
C ALA A 99 26.78 -5.47 -43.53
N THR A 100 26.80 -4.43 -42.68
CA THR A 100 27.16 -3.05 -43.04
C THR A 100 28.65 -2.95 -43.33
N ASP A 101 29.50 -3.57 -42.50
CA ASP A 101 30.95 -3.63 -42.71
C ASP A 101 31.27 -4.35 -44.02
N ALA A 102 30.63 -5.51 -44.27
CA ALA A 102 30.81 -6.25 -45.51
C ALA A 102 30.32 -5.49 -46.76
N ALA A 103 29.32 -4.60 -46.63
CA ALA A 103 28.90 -3.72 -47.71
C ALA A 103 29.95 -2.62 -47.97
N ALA A 104 30.52 -2.06 -46.90
CA ALA A 104 31.55 -1.05 -46.99
C ALA A 104 32.84 -1.57 -47.65
N ASP A 105 33.19 -2.85 -47.42
CA ASP A 105 34.31 -3.53 -48.09
C ASP A 105 34.12 -3.68 -49.61
N LEU A 106 32.88 -3.57 -50.09
CA LEU A 106 32.54 -3.54 -51.52
C LEU A 106 32.41 -2.11 -52.07
N GLY A 107 32.70 -1.09 -51.26
CA GLY A 107 32.53 0.32 -51.60
C GLY A 107 31.13 0.88 -51.35
N TYR A 108 30.16 0.08 -50.89
CA TYR A 108 28.80 0.55 -50.61
C TYR A 108 28.65 0.96 -49.15
N VAL A 109 28.76 2.26 -48.88
CA VAL A 109 28.70 2.82 -47.53
C VAL A 109 27.26 3.24 -47.20
N LEU A 110 26.74 2.71 -46.10
CA LEU A 110 25.41 3.04 -45.58
C LEU A 110 25.35 4.48 -45.05
N ASP A 111 24.31 5.22 -45.43
CA ASP A 111 23.86 6.40 -44.68
C ASP A 111 23.15 5.92 -43.41
N THR A 112 23.85 5.99 -42.28
CA THR A 112 23.40 5.39 -41.01
C THR A 112 22.15 6.04 -40.42
N ALA A 113 21.85 7.27 -40.83
CA ALA A 113 20.64 7.99 -40.43
C ALA A 113 19.41 7.62 -41.27
N SER A 114 19.62 6.99 -42.44
CA SER A 114 18.55 6.66 -43.38
C SER A 114 17.76 5.42 -42.93
N ARG A 115 16.45 5.60 -42.70
CA ARG A 115 15.48 4.49 -42.49
C ARG A 115 15.16 3.68 -43.74
N ASP A 116 15.53 4.20 -44.92
CA ASP A 116 15.46 3.48 -46.19
C ASP A 116 16.76 2.75 -46.53
N TYR A 117 17.76 2.78 -45.63
CA TYR A 117 19.06 2.14 -45.82
C TYR A 117 19.78 2.56 -47.10
N MET A 118 19.71 3.85 -47.44
CA MET A 118 20.35 4.41 -48.62
C MET A 118 21.87 4.18 -48.58
N LEU A 119 22.42 3.78 -49.72
CA LEU A 119 23.84 3.49 -49.90
C LEU A 119 24.49 4.57 -50.76
N ASN A 120 25.70 4.96 -50.38
CA ASN A 120 26.60 5.77 -51.19
C ASN A 120 27.76 4.90 -51.67
N PHE A 121 28.08 4.96 -52.97
CA PHE A 121 29.27 4.28 -53.49
C PHE A 121 30.50 5.16 -53.29
N VAL A 122 31.52 4.59 -52.64
CA VAL A 122 32.80 5.23 -52.30
C VAL A 122 33.91 4.42 -52.95
N PRO A 123 34.40 4.84 -54.14
CA PRO A 123 35.41 4.09 -54.90
C PRO A 123 36.69 3.79 -54.11
N GLU A 124 37.08 4.67 -53.19
CA GLU A 124 38.29 4.51 -52.37
C GLU A 124 38.22 3.34 -51.38
N LYS A 125 37.01 2.86 -51.07
CA LYS A 125 36.77 1.68 -50.22
C LYS A 125 36.47 0.42 -51.01
N ALA A 126 36.22 0.55 -52.32
CA ALA A 126 35.88 -0.56 -53.17
C ALA A 126 37.14 -1.33 -53.61
N PRO A 127 37.01 -2.61 -54.01
CA PRO A 127 38.09 -3.33 -54.67
C PRO A 127 38.61 -2.60 -55.92
N ASP A 128 39.90 -2.72 -56.21
CA ASP A 128 40.54 -2.03 -57.35
C ASP A 128 39.78 -2.28 -58.66
N GLY A 129 39.37 -1.19 -59.31
CA GLY A 129 38.65 -1.22 -60.59
C GLY A 129 37.15 -1.52 -60.48
N ALA A 130 36.58 -1.57 -59.27
CA ALA A 130 35.14 -1.68 -59.09
C ALA A 130 34.42 -0.37 -59.47
N GLU A 131 33.30 -0.50 -60.18
CA GLU A 131 32.37 0.58 -60.50
C GLU A 131 31.03 0.37 -59.79
N PHE A 132 30.24 1.43 -59.68
CA PHE A 132 28.88 1.35 -59.14
C PHE A 132 28.00 0.42 -59.99
N ASP A 133 27.40 -0.58 -59.36
CA ASP A 133 26.39 -1.44 -59.97
C ASP A 133 25.05 -1.29 -59.25
N ALA A 134 24.04 -0.84 -59.99
CA ALA A 134 22.72 -0.55 -59.45
C ALA A 134 22.01 -1.82 -58.92
N THR A 135 22.30 -2.99 -59.49
CA THR A 135 21.69 -4.26 -59.07
C THR A 135 22.27 -4.68 -57.72
N THR A 136 23.59 -4.70 -57.60
CA THR A 136 24.33 -5.00 -56.37
C THR A 136 23.94 -4.03 -55.25
N ALA A 137 23.85 -2.72 -55.56
CA ALA A 137 23.41 -1.72 -54.59
C ALA A 137 22.00 -2.03 -54.06
N ALA A 138 21.05 -2.37 -54.94
CA ALA A 138 19.69 -2.70 -54.55
C ALA A 138 19.62 -3.99 -53.70
N GLU A 139 20.42 -5.01 -54.02
CA GLU A 139 20.51 -6.25 -53.24
C GLU A 139 21.06 -6.01 -51.83
N ILE A 140 22.15 -5.24 -51.71
CA ILE A 140 22.76 -4.88 -50.42
C ILE A 140 21.77 -4.05 -49.60
N GLN A 141 21.15 -3.03 -50.21
CA GLN A 141 20.16 -2.18 -49.55
C GLN A 141 19.00 -3.03 -49.02
N GLY A 142 18.45 -3.92 -49.84
CA GLY A 142 17.39 -4.85 -49.45
C GLY A 142 17.80 -5.75 -48.28
N ARG A 143 19.03 -6.29 -48.30
CA ARG A 143 19.57 -7.12 -47.22
C ARG A 143 19.69 -6.33 -45.91
N LEU A 144 20.27 -5.13 -45.95
CA LEU A 144 20.45 -4.30 -44.76
C LEU A 144 19.11 -3.85 -44.18
N LYS A 145 18.16 -3.45 -45.04
CA LYS A 145 16.80 -3.10 -44.61
C LYS A 145 16.11 -4.28 -43.95
N GLY A 146 16.20 -5.48 -44.54
CA GLY A 146 15.65 -6.70 -43.95
C GLY A 146 16.27 -7.06 -42.59
N LEU A 147 17.57 -6.82 -42.41
CA LEU A 147 18.23 -6.97 -41.09
C LEU A 147 17.76 -5.90 -40.09
N GLY A 148 17.48 -4.68 -40.56
CA GLY A 148 16.83 -3.63 -39.77
C GLY A 148 15.45 -4.02 -39.29
N ASP A 149 14.61 -4.55 -40.17
CA ASP A 149 13.27 -5.05 -39.84
C ASP A 149 13.35 -6.24 -38.85
N ALA A 150 14.30 -7.15 -39.04
CA ALA A 150 14.53 -8.27 -38.11
C ALA A 150 14.96 -7.79 -36.71
N ALA A 151 15.77 -6.73 -36.63
CA ALA A 151 16.15 -6.12 -35.35
C ALA A 151 14.95 -5.47 -34.63
N ASP A 152 14.09 -4.76 -35.36
CA ASP A 152 12.83 -4.20 -34.84
C ASP A 152 11.89 -5.32 -34.35
N GLN A 153 11.80 -6.41 -35.10
CA GLN A 153 11.02 -7.58 -34.71
C GLN A 153 11.58 -8.23 -33.44
N ALA A 154 12.90 -8.31 -33.26
CA ALA A 154 13.51 -8.85 -32.05
C ALA A 154 13.15 -8.01 -30.82
N VAL A 155 13.21 -6.68 -30.90
CA VAL A 155 12.79 -5.79 -29.81
C VAL A 155 11.30 -5.93 -29.52
N THR A 156 10.46 -5.94 -30.56
CA THR A 156 9.00 -6.08 -30.42
C THR A 156 8.62 -7.43 -29.79
N SER A 157 9.30 -8.50 -30.18
CA SER A 157 9.08 -9.85 -29.66
C SER A 157 9.52 -9.94 -28.20
N ALA A 158 10.69 -9.39 -27.87
CA ALA A 158 11.18 -9.30 -26.51
C ALA A 158 10.22 -8.50 -25.61
N GLY A 159 9.78 -7.32 -26.05
CA GLY A 159 8.81 -6.50 -25.30
C GLY A 159 7.47 -7.19 -25.09
N SER A 160 6.97 -7.91 -26.10
CA SER A 160 5.71 -8.68 -25.98
C SER A 160 5.85 -9.85 -25.02
N ALA A 161 6.97 -10.60 -25.09
CA ALA A 161 7.22 -11.72 -24.20
C ALA A 161 7.40 -11.26 -22.74
N ILE A 162 8.13 -10.16 -22.52
CA ILE A 162 8.26 -9.54 -21.18
C ILE A 162 6.88 -9.11 -20.65
N SER A 163 6.06 -8.48 -21.49
CA SER A 163 4.71 -8.05 -21.09
C SER A 163 3.81 -9.24 -20.74
N ALA A 164 3.94 -10.35 -21.47
CA ALA A 164 3.22 -11.59 -21.17
C ALA A 164 3.65 -12.21 -19.84
N ALA A 165 4.97 -12.36 -19.61
CA ALA A 165 5.50 -12.90 -18.35
C ALA A 165 5.15 -12.02 -17.13
N VAL A 166 5.14 -10.69 -17.30
CA VAL A 166 4.64 -9.76 -16.28
C VAL A 166 3.13 -9.95 -16.05
N GLY A 167 2.36 -10.20 -17.12
CA GLY A 167 0.94 -10.55 -17.04
C GLY A 167 0.66 -11.84 -16.27
N GLU A 168 1.51 -12.86 -16.44
CA GLU A 168 1.44 -14.13 -15.71
C GLU A 168 1.73 -13.94 -14.21
N LEU A 169 2.73 -13.12 -13.86
CA LEU A 169 2.94 -12.68 -12.47
C LEU A 169 1.71 -12.00 -11.86
N TYR A 170 0.98 -11.19 -12.63
CA TYR A 170 -0.29 -10.60 -12.18
C TYR A 170 -1.43 -11.61 -12.08
N ALA A 171 -1.43 -12.66 -12.91
CA ALA A 171 -2.47 -13.68 -12.98
C ALA A 171 -2.29 -14.83 -11.96
N MET A 172 -1.06 -15.08 -11.52
CA MET A 172 -0.69 -16.03 -10.46
C MET A 172 -1.17 -15.65 -9.06
N ALA A 173 -1.91 -14.57 -8.99
CA ALA A 173 -2.44 -14.04 -7.78
C ALA A 173 -3.61 -14.95 -7.32
N PRO A 174 -3.57 -15.61 -6.14
CA PRO A 174 -4.64 -16.53 -5.70
C PRO A 174 -6.01 -15.84 -5.67
N GLU A 175 -7.13 -16.55 -5.46
CA GLU A 175 -8.46 -15.92 -5.27
C GLU A 175 -8.46 -14.81 -4.19
N SER A 176 -7.53 -14.86 -3.23
CA SER A 176 -7.26 -13.79 -2.27
C SER A 176 -6.67 -12.50 -2.87
N LEU A 177 -6.33 -12.49 -4.17
CA LEU A 177 -5.76 -11.36 -4.91
C LEU A 177 -6.66 -10.83 -6.05
N VAL A 178 -7.72 -11.54 -6.48
CA VAL A 178 -8.88 -10.87 -7.10
C VAL A 178 -9.51 -9.91 -6.08
N VAL A 179 -9.47 -10.29 -4.80
CA VAL A 179 -9.79 -9.42 -3.67
C VAL A 179 -8.79 -8.26 -3.54
N ASN A 180 -7.48 -8.47 -3.80
CA ASN A 180 -6.48 -7.38 -3.71
C ASN A 180 -6.45 -6.44 -4.92
N SER A 181 -6.76 -6.89 -6.14
CA SER A 181 -6.92 -5.99 -7.29
C SER A 181 -8.18 -5.13 -7.13
N GLY A 182 -9.26 -5.71 -6.59
CA GLY A 182 -10.42 -4.97 -6.11
C GLY A 182 -10.07 -4.01 -4.97
N LEU A 183 -9.28 -4.44 -3.98
CA LEU A 183 -8.79 -3.60 -2.88
C LEU A 183 -8.00 -2.38 -3.37
N VAL A 184 -6.99 -2.59 -4.22
CA VAL A 184 -6.18 -1.49 -4.75
C VAL A 184 -7.05 -0.53 -5.57
N ALA A 185 -7.96 -1.04 -6.40
CA ALA A 185 -8.89 -0.19 -7.15
C ALA A 185 -9.82 0.63 -6.23
N ASN A 186 -10.38 -0.01 -5.20
CA ASN A 186 -11.27 0.63 -4.23
C ASN A 186 -10.54 1.72 -3.41
N GLN A 187 -9.29 1.46 -3.02
CA GLN A 187 -8.44 2.43 -2.34
C GLN A 187 -8.11 3.63 -3.24
N ILE A 188 -7.75 3.40 -4.51
CA ILE A 188 -7.51 4.48 -5.48
C ILE A 188 -8.79 5.32 -5.66
N GLU A 189 -9.94 4.69 -5.81
CA GLU A 189 -11.22 5.38 -5.98
C GLU A 189 -11.55 6.25 -4.77
N ALA A 190 -11.47 5.68 -3.57
CA ALA A 190 -11.76 6.37 -2.33
C ALA A 190 -10.79 7.54 -2.08
N PHE A 191 -9.49 7.33 -2.34
CA PHE A 191 -8.47 8.36 -2.24
C PHE A 191 -8.73 9.50 -3.24
N ARG A 192 -8.97 9.17 -4.52
CA ARG A 192 -9.23 10.16 -5.56
C ARG A 192 -10.45 11.02 -5.25
N LYS A 193 -11.46 10.45 -4.59
CA LYS A 193 -12.67 11.18 -4.17
C LYS A 193 -12.39 12.31 -3.17
N VAL A 194 -11.46 12.09 -2.25
CA VAL A 194 -11.10 13.06 -1.19
C VAL A 194 -9.97 13.99 -1.63
N TYR A 195 -8.94 13.44 -2.29
CA TYR A 195 -7.70 14.13 -2.63
C TYR A 195 -7.66 14.69 -4.06
N GLY A 196 -8.56 14.25 -4.95
CA GLY A 196 -8.62 14.71 -6.34
C GLY A 196 -7.49 14.20 -7.25
N ARG A 197 -6.63 13.31 -6.75
CA ARG A 197 -5.51 12.69 -7.48
C ARG A 197 -5.36 11.22 -7.09
N GLU A 198 -4.52 10.47 -7.80
CA GLU A 198 -4.15 9.11 -7.42
C GLU A 198 -3.10 9.13 -6.28
N PRO A 199 -3.04 8.06 -5.46
CA PRO A 199 -1.99 7.91 -4.46
C PRO A 199 -0.63 7.67 -5.13
N ASP A 200 0.40 8.38 -4.66
CA ASP A 200 1.75 8.32 -5.24
C ASP A 200 2.78 7.92 -4.16
N THR A 201 2.66 8.50 -2.97
CA THR A 201 3.57 8.24 -1.85
C THR A 201 3.08 7.09 -0.96
N LEU A 202 3.98 6.51 -0.15
CA LEU A 202 3.60 5.52 0.85
C LEU A 202 2.56 6.07 1.85
N ASN A 203 2.61 7.37 2.16
CA ASN A 203 1.63 8.01 3.04
C ASN A 203 0.27 8.16 2.33
N ASP A 204 0.25 8.46 1.03
CA ASP A 204 -1.00 8.45 0.26
C ASP A 204 -1.67 7.09 0.29
N TRP A 205 -0.90 6.00 0.15
CA TRP A 205 -1.43 4.64 0.21
C TRP A 205 -1.99 4.29 1.60
N ARG A 206 -1.42 4.82 2.69
CA ARG A 206 -2.00 4.68 4.03
C ARG A 206 -3.34 5.40 4.15
N MET A 207 -3.41 6.63 3.62
CA MET A 207 -4.66 7.40 3.60
C MET A 207 -5.70 6.73 2.70
N ALA A 208 -5.30 6.16 1.57
CA ALA A 208 -6.16 5.41 0.67
C ALA A 208 -6.78 4.18 1.36
N ALA A 209 -5.97 3.40 2.09
CA ALA A 209 -6.45 2.28 2.89
C ALA A 209 -7.42 2.73 4.01
N ALA A 210 -7.19 3.90 4.62
CA ALA A 210 -8.07 4.44 5.63
C ALA A 210 -9.43 4.88 5.05
N LEU A 211 -9.45 5.37 3.81
CA LEU A 211 -10.66 5.80 3.08
C LEU A 211 -11.47 4.67 2.43
N ASP A 212 -10.96 3.44 2.40
CA ASP A 212 -11.62 2.34 1.70
C ASP A 212 -12.95 1.93 2.37
N LEU A 213 -14.07 2.11 1.66
CA LEU A 213 -15.41 1.81 2.16
C LEU A 213 -15.77 0.32 2.19
N HIS A 214 -14.82 -0.58 1.91
CA HIS A 214 -15.05 -2.01 1.89
C HIS A 214 -14.46 -2.72 3.11
N SER A 215 -15.01 -3.90 3.38
CA SER A 215 -14.49 -4.85 4.37
C SER A 215 -14.06 -6.13 3.68
N TYR A 216 -12.82 -6.53 3.92
CA TYR A 216 -12.17 -7.71 3.37
C TYR A 216 -11.95 -8.77 4.44
N ASN A 217 -11.91 -8.39 5.72
CA ASN A 217 -11.77 -9.31 6.82
C ASN A 217 -13.03 -10.20 6.92
N PRO A 218 -12.89 -11.54 6.85
CA PRO A 218 -14.04 -12.45 6.89
C PRO A 218 -14.97 -12.26 8.09
N LYS A 219 -14.43 -11.79 9.24
CA LYS A 219 -15.25 -11.54 10.44
C LYS A 219 -16.32 -10.47 10.21
N ASN A 220 -16.08 -9.54 9.28
CA ASN A 220 -16.95 -8.43 8.96
C ASN A 220 -18.07 -8.82 7.96
N GLN A 221 -18.06 -10.03 7.39
CA GLN A 221 -19.08 -10.52 6.45
C GLN A 221 -19.43 -9.54 5.31
N GLY A 222 -18.46 -8.74 4.85
CA GLY A 222 -18.65 -7.71 3.81
C GLY A 222 -19.43 -6.46 4.26
N VAL A 223 -19.85 -6.35 5.53
CA VAL A 223 -20.47 -5.13 6.06
C VAL A 223 -19.45 -3.99 6.01
N PRO A 224 -19.76 -2.83 5.41
CA PRO A 224 -18.78 -1.77 5.22
C PRO A 224 -18.44 -1.05 6.54
N PRO A 225 -17.21 -0.50 6.66
CA PRO A 225 -16.88 0.49 7.69
C PRO A 225 -17.69 1.79 7.50
N VAL A 226 -17.69 2.63 8.53
CA VAL A 226 -18.12 4.03 8.41
C VAL A 226 -16.90 4.92 8.47
N ILE A 227 -16.80 5.83 7.51
CA ILE A 227 -15.66 6.75 7.34
C ILE A 227 -16.18 8.17 7.41
N SER A 228 -15.50 8.99 8.20
CA SER A 228 -15.73 10.42 8.28
C SER A 228 -14.43 11.18 8.08
N VAL A 229 -14.52 12.38 7.52
CA VAL A 229 -13.37 13.18 7.11
C VAL A 229 -13.57 14.63 7.55
N ILE A 230 -12.48 15.30 7.91
CA ILE A 230 -12.42 16.73 8.14
C ILE A 230 -11.12 17.30 7.56
N LYS A 231 -11.14 18.58 7.16
CA LYS A 231 -9.97 19.30 6.68
C LYS A 231 -9.36 20.16 7.78
N ILE A 232 -8.04 20.19 7.83
CA ILE A 232 -7.21 21.04 8.68
C ILE A 232 -6.25 21.85 7.81
N ASP A 233 -5.63 22.87 8.37
CA ASP A 233 -4.51 23.55 7.72
C ASP A 233 -3.31 22.58 7.63
N PRO A 234 -2.70 22.41 6.45
CA PRO A 234 -1.52 21.57 6.30
C PRO A 234 -0.33 22.07 7.14
N VAL A 235 0.48 21.13 7.65
CA VAL A 235 1.74 21.38 8.36
C VAL A 235 2.84 20.55 7.68
N PRO A 236 3.42 21.03 6.55
CA PRO A 236 4.36 20.26 5.76
C PRO A 236 5.59 19.78 6.54
N GLY A 237 6.05 18.58 6.22
CA GLY A 237 7.19 17.91 6.85
C GLY A 237 6.82 16.99 8.03
N GLN A 238 5.57 17.02 8.51
CA GLN A 238 5.12 16.17 9.62
C GLN A 238 4.60 14.80 9.18
N GLY A 239 4.33 14.60 7.88
CA GLY A 239 3.83 13.35 7.33
C GLY A 239 2.44 12.97 7.86
N VAL A 240 2.27 11.70 8.20
CA VAL A 240 0.99 11.16 8.69
C VAL A 240 1.12 10.70 10.14
N VAL A 241 0.21 11.10 11.01
CA VAL A 241 0.04 10.51 12.34
C VAL A 241 -1.17 9.59 12.34
N ALA A 242 -0.98 8.33 12.67
CA ALA A 242 -2.03 7.32 12.69
C ALA A 242 -2.25 6.82 14.11
N THR A 243 -3.52 6.75 14.53
CA THR A 243 -3.92 6.10 15.77
C THR A 243 -4.86 4.94 15.48
N GLY A 244 -4.57 3.78 16.09
CA GLY A 244 -5.41 2.59 16.06
C GLY A 244 -5.90 2.23 17.46
N LEU A 245 -7.19 1.94 17.57
CA LEU A 245 -7.85 1.41 18.77
C LEU A 245 -8.27 -0.02 18.47
N PHE A 246 -7.65 -1.00 19.11
CA PHE A 246 -7.80 -2.41 18.76
C PHE A 246 -7.91 -3.32 19.97
N ILE A 247 -8.64 -4.42 19.80
CA ILE A 247 -8.84 -5.41 20.86
C ILE A 247 -7.81 -6.53 20.66
N PRO A 248 -6.84 -6.71 21.57
CA PRO A 248 -5.78 -7.71 21.39
C PRO A 248 -6.32 -9.15 21.33
N ASN A 249 -7.38 -9.42 22.10
CA ASN A 249 -8.01 -10.72 22.14
C ASN A 249 -8.78 -11.04 20.85
N GLY A 250 -8.81 -12.31 20.45
CA GLY A 250 -9.66 -12.75 19.35
C GLY A 250 -11.17 -12.65 19.65
N LYS A 251 -11.57 -12.72 20.94
CA LYS A 251 -12.96 -12.61 21.38
C LYS A 251 -13.09 -11.98 22.77
N VAL A 252 -14.02 -11.05 22.94
CA VAL A 252 -14.33 -10.38 24.22
C VAL A 252 -15.80 -10.50 24.58
N LEU A 253 -16.14 -10.30 25.85
CA LEU A 253 -17.54 -10.12 26.26
C LEU A 253 -18.10 -8.84 25.63
N GLY A 254 -19.24 -8.96 24.93
CA GLY A 254 -19.91 -7.88 24.20
C GLY A 254 -21.34 -7.58 24.65
N GLY A 255 -21.80 -8.24 25.73
CA GLY A 255 -23.19 -8.23 26.18
C GLY A 255 -23.76 -9.65 26.25
N ALA A 256 -24.84 -9.90 25.51
CA ALA A 256 -25.51 -11.21 25.49
C ALA A 256 -24.73 -12.31 24.73
N SER A 257 -23.76 -11.92 23.90
CA SER A 257 -22.86 -12.79 23.14
C SER A 257 -21.40 -12.31 23.28
N ARG A 258 -20.44 -13.12 22.79
CA ARG A 258 -19.05 -12.67 22.66
C ARG A 258 -18.86 -11.98 21.32
N HIS A 259 -18.12 -10.88 21.31
CA HIS A 259 -17.77 -10.16 20.10
C HIS A 259 -16.37 -10.53 19.65
N TYR A 260 -16.15 -10.56 18.35
CA TYR A 260 -14.82 -10.75 17.78
C TYR A 260 -13.97 -9.49 18.01
N GLY A 261 -12.78 -9.69 18.56
CA GLY A 261 -11.76 -8.64 18.64
C GLY A 261 -10.86 -8.63 17.40
N ASP A 262 -9.69 -8.02 17.52
CA ASP A 262 -8.71 -7.90 16.43
C ASP A 262 -7.68 -9.01 16.44
N GLY A 263 -7.42 -9.63 17.60
CA GLY A 263 -6.58 -10.83 17.66
C GLY A 263 -5.13 -10.56 17.26
N ARG A 264 -4.61 -9.38 17.59
CA ARG A 264 -3.28 -8.91 17.18
C ARG A 264 -2.55 -8.21 18.31
N GLU A 265 -1.26 -7.99 18.11
CA GLU A 265 -0.42 -7.15 18.96
C GLU A 265 -0.24 -5.76 18.34
N PHE A 266 0.53 -4.92 19.02
CA PHE A 266 0.96 -3.63 18.49
C PHE A 266 1.74 -3.79 17.18
N ASP A 267 1.41 -2.97 16.19
CA ASP A 267 2.01 -3.07 14.85
C ASP A 267 2.22 -1.67 14.26
N PRO A 268 3.47 -1.21 14.08
CA PRO A 268 3.75 0.08 13.44
C PRO A 268 3.29 0.15 11.97
N ASN A 269 2.86 -0.96 11.35
CA ASN A 269 2.32 -1.02 10.00
C ASN A 269 0.87 -1.53 9.98
N PHE A 270 0.12 -1.36 11.07
CA PHE A 270 -1.25 -1.85 11.16
C PHE A 270 -2.11 -1.38 9.98
N ALA A 271 -2.92 -2.29 9.44
CA ALA A 271 -3.93 -1.93 8.46
C ALA A 271 -5.15 -1.30 9.17
N PRO A 272 -5.79 -0.24 8.62
CA PRO A 272 -6.96 0.38 9.23
C PRO A 272 -8.11 -0.60 9.52
N GLU A 273 -8.29 -1.64 8.69
CA GLU A 273 -9.30 -2.68 8.89
C GLU A 273 -9.01 -3.60 10.10
N ASN A 274 -7.75 -3.69 10.54
CA ASN A 274 -7.32 -4.51 11.68
C ASN A 274 -7.48 -3.79 13.03
N THR A 275 -8.28 -2.73 13.07
CA THR A 275 -8.64 -1.97 14.28
C THR A 275 -10.15 -2.00 14.50
N ARG A 276 -10.63 -1.62 15.68
CA ARG A 276 -12.06 -1.29 15.86
C ARG A 276 -12.35 0.12 15.36
N VAL A 277 -11.49 1.05 15.75
CA VAL A 277 -11.53 2.45 15.34
C VAL A 277 -10.11 2.87 14.99
N SER A 278 -9.96 3.67 13.95
CA SER A 278 -8.69 4.33 13.64
C SER A 278 -8.92 5.74 13.14
N TYR A 279 -7.93 6.59 13.31
CA TYR A 279 -7.92 7.90 12.69
C TYR A 279 -6.50 8.30 12.27
N PHE A 280 -6.43 9.05 11.19
CA PHE A 280 -5.20 9.42 10.51
C PHE A 280 -5.20 10.92 10.26
N ILE A 281 -4.15 11.62 10.69
CA ILE A 281 -3.91 13.04 10.43
C ILE A 281 -2.81 13.11 9.37
N ASP A 282 -3.17 13.50 8.16
CA ASP A 282 -2.24 13.80 7.08
C ASP A 282 -1.94 15.30 7.08
N TYR A 283 -0.81 15.64 7.67
CA TYR A 283 -0.35 17.01 7.77
C TYR A 283 0.16 17.57 6.43
N GLU A 284 0.55 16.73 5.48
CA GLU A 284 1.04 17.21 4.18
C GLU A 284 -0.10 17.79 3.33
N ASN A 285 -1.28 17.15 3.40
CA ASN A 285 -2.44 17.55 2.59
C ASN A 285 -3.58 18.19 3.41
N GLY A 286 -3.45 18.24 4.73
CA GLY A 286 -4.44 18.87 5.62
C GLY A 286 -5.75 18.08 5.73
N ILE A 287 -5.66 16.75 5.81
CA ILE A 287 -6.83 15.85 5.87
C ILE A 287 -6.76 15.00 7.13
N VAL A 288 -7.88 14.89 7.85
CA VAL A 288 -8.05 13.93 8.93
C VAL A 288 -9.15 12.95 8.59
N ILE A 289 -8.84 11.67 8.67
CA ILE A 289 -9.80 10.57 8.46
C ILE A 289 -10.08 9.91 9.79
N ALA A 290 -11.34 9.59 10.04
CA ALA A 290 -11.75 8.66 11.09
C ALA A 290 -12.51 7.48 10.46
N ARG A 291 -12.21 6.27 10.92
CA ARG A 291 -12.78 5.01 10.44
C ARG A 291 -13.26 4.18 11.62
N GLN A 292 -14.50 3.73 11.58
CA GLN A 292 -15.02 2.69 12.47
C GLN A 292 -15.33 1.43 11.67
N ASN A 293 -14.69 0.32 12.04
CA ASN A 293 -14.95 -0.98 11.41
C ASN A 293 -16.18 -1.67 12.05
N PRO A 294 -16.79 -2.64 11.34
CA PRO A 294 -17.92 -3.39 11.88
C PRO A 294 -17.59 -4.14 13.17
N SER A 295 -18.56 -4.21 14.08
CA SER A 295 -18.61 -5.17 15.17
C SER A 295 -19.26 -6.45 14.67
N ALA A 296 -18.69 -7.60 15.04
CA ALA A 296 -19.23 -8.92 14.73
C ALA A 296 -19.30 -9.76 16.00
N ASP A 297 -20.38 -10.52 16.18
CA ASP A 297 -20.54 -11.43 17.30
C ASP A 297 -20.44 -12.91 16.91
N THR A 298 -20.25 -13.77 17.91
CA THR A 298 -20.10 -15.21 17.71
C THR A 298 -21.40 -15.94 17.35
N VAL A 299 -22.54 -15.23 17.28
CA VAL A 299 -23.82 -15.80 16.84
C VAL A 299 -24.22 -15.32 15.44
N GLY A 300 -23.35 -14.56 14.77
CA GLY A 300 -23.43 -14.21 13.36
C GLY A 300 -23.94 -12.80 13.07
N GLN A 301 -24.19 -11.96 14.08
CA GLN A 301 -24.60 -10.57 13.87
C GLN A 301 -23.39 -9.71 13.52
N VAL A 302 -23.53 -8.87 12.49
CA VAL A 302 -22.52 -7.89 12.10
C VAL A 302 -23.18 -6.54 11.83
N ARG A 303 -22.70 -5.49 12.50
CA ARG A 303 -23.18 -4.11 12.34
C ARG A 303 -22.04 -3.12 12.50
N THR A 304 -22.14 -1.98 11.83
CA THR A 304 -21.18 -0.87 11.97
C THR A 304 -21.84 0.29 12.70
N GLY A 305 -21.15 0.84 13.69
CA GLY A 305 -21.55 2.07 14.37
C GLY A 305 -21.12 3.30 13.57
N THR A 306 -21.69 4.46 13.89
CA THR A 306 -21.21 5.73 13.36
C THR A 306 -20.32 6.38 14.41
N PRO A 307 -19.02 6.60 14.12
CA PRO A 307 -18.12 7.26 15.06
C PRO A 307 -18.51 8.73 15.18
N LYS A 308 -18.58 9.24 16.41
CA LYS A 308 -18.71 10.67 16.66
C LYS A 308 -17.32 11.22 16.90
N MET A 309 -16.85 12.01 15.94
CA MET A 309 -15.51 12.59 15.95
C MET A 309 -15.60 14.08 15.68
N SER A 310 -14.76 14.86 16.36
CA SER A 310 -14.66 16.30 16.14
C SER A 310 -13.22 16.76 16.35
N ALA A 311 -12.83 17.82 15.65
CA ALA A 311 -11.47 18.34 15.69
C ALA A 311 -11.41 19.84 15.86
N ALA A 312 -10.31 20.30 16.45
CA ALA A 312 -9.89 21.69 16.49
C ALA A 312 -8.39 21.76 16.14
N GLN A 313 -7.96 22.89 15.61
CA GLN A 313 -6.56 23.13 15.28
C GLN A 313 -6.11 24.50 15.77
N LEU A 314 -4.92 24.54 16.40
CA LEU A 314 -4.26 25.77 16.81
C LEU A 314 -3.41 26.35 15.66
N PRO A 315 -3.06 27.66 15.69
CA PRO A 315 -2.24 28.29 14.65
C PRO A 315 -0.84 27.68 14.46
N ASP A 316 -0.31 26.98 15.46
CA ASP A 316 0.98 26.27 15.37
C ASP A 316 0.88 24.90 14.69
N GLY A 317 -0.32 24.52 14.25
CA GLY A 317 -0.61 23.25 13.60
C GLY A 317 -1.01 22.13 14.56
N THR A 318 -1.04 22.38 15.88
CA THR A 318 -1.48 21.39 16.88
C THR A 318 -2.94 21.02 16.65
N VAL A 319 -3.21 19.72 16.53
CA VAL A 319 -4.56 19.19 16.28
C VAL A 319 -5.07 18.46 17.52
N LEU A 320 -6.27 18.80 17.94
CA LEU A 320 -7.04 18.06 18.94
C LEU A 320 -8.13 17.26 18.24
N ILE A 321 -8.24 15.98 18.57
CA ILE A 321 -9.27 15.06 18.10
C ILE A 321 -10.07 14.55 19.31
N ASN A 322 -11.37 14.75 19.30
CA ASN A 322 -12.30 14.05 20.17
C ASN A 322 -12.86 12.83 19.45
N TYR A 323 -12.91 11.69 20.15
CA TYR A 323 -13.50 10.46 19.63
C TYR A 323 -14.48 9.84 20.61
N ASP A 324 -15.63 9.41 20.11
CA ASP A 324 -16.63 8.60 20.79
C ASP A 324 -17.18 7.56 19.80
N ALA A 325 -16.87 6.29 20.05
CA ALA A 325 -17.36 5.17 19.26
C ALA A 325 -18.09 4.18 20.15
N ALA A 326 -19.32 3.85 19.76
CA ALA A 326 -20.13 2.84 20.43
C ALA A 326 -20.07 1.51 19.68
N ASP A 327 -20.16 0.41 20.42
CA ASP A 327 -20.43 -0.89 19.84
C ASP A 327 -21.91 -0.99 19.40
N PRO A 328 -22.21 -1.09 18.09
CA PRO A 328 -23.58 -1.16 17.59
C PRO A 328 -24.34 -2.43 18.00
N LEU A 329 -23.65 -3.43 18.56
CA LEU A 329 -24.25 -4.67 19.06
C LEU A 329 -24.49 -4.65 20.58
N ALA A 330 -24.06 -3.60 21.30
CA ALA A 330 -24.26 -3.50 22.74
C ALA A 330 -25.77 -3.31 23.10
N PRO A 331 -26.23 -3.86 24.24
CA PRO A 331 -27.65 -3.89 24.58
C PRO A 331 -28.20 -2.54 25.10
N GLY A 332 -29.21 -2.00 24.38
CA GLY A 332 -30.15 -0.99 24.88
C GLY A 332 -29.56 0.34 25.37
N PRO A 333 -30.35 1.19 26.06
CA PRO A 333 -29.91 2.51 26.55
C PRO A 333 -28.79 2.45 27.61
N ALA A 334 -28.56 1.28 28.22
CA ALA A 334 -27.43 1.03 29.13
C ALA A 334 -26.11 0.75 28.39
N GLY A 335 -26.19 0.24 27.14
CA GLY A 335 -25.05 0.12 26.22
C GLY A 335 -24.46 1.49 25.85
N ASP A 336 -25.28 2.54 25.82
CA ASP A 336 -24.86 3.90 25.45
C ASP A 336 -23.94 4.59 26.46
N ALA A 337 -23.91 4.15 27.72
CA ALA A 337 -23.11 4.77 28.78
C ALA A 337 -21.88 3.97 29.20
N GLY A 338 -21.88 2.64 29.06
CA GLY A 338 -20.81 1.76 29.55
C GLY A 338 -20.00 1.01 28.48
N TRP A 339 -20.40 1.09 27.21
CA TRP A 339 -19.80 0.31 26.10
C TRP A 339 -19.28 1.22 24.98
N ARG A 340 -18.81 2.41 25.36
CA ARG A 340 -18.26 3.39 24.42
C ARG A 340 -16.78 3.60 24.66
N VAL A 341 -16.03 3.57 23.56
CA VAL A 341 -14.62 3.93 23.53
C VAL A 341 -14.56 5.43 23.33
N ARG A 342 -14.02 6.14 24.32
CA ARG A 342 -14.01 7.60 24.35
C ARG A 342 -12.64 8.14 24.69
N GLY A 343 -12.31 9.30 24.14
CA GLY A 343 -11.12 10.01 24.53
C GLY A 343 -10.90 11.29 23.75
N GLN A 344 -9.78 11.91 24.05
CA GLN A 344 -9.28 13.09 23.38
C GLN A 344 -7.78 12.91 23.16
N THR A 345 -7.33 13.20 21.95
CA THR A 345 -5.93 13.10 21.54
C THR A 345 -5.48 14.44 21.01
N ILE A 346 -4.35 14.93 21.50
CA ILE A 346 -3.70 16.14 21.03
C ILE A 346 -2.40 15.74 20.37
N VAL A 347 -2.24 16.10 19.10
CA VAL A 347 -1.04 15.87 18.31
C VAL A 347 -0.39 17.22 18.06
N THR A 348 0.79 17.41 18.63
CA THR A 348 1.57 18.65 18.51
C THR A 348 2.73 18.42 17.54
N PRO A 349 2.72 19.05 16.35
CA PRO A 349 3.86 19.06 15.43
C PRO A 349 5.16 19.55 16.09
N GLY A 350 6.31 19.06 15.61
CA GLY A 350 7.61 19.45 16.14
C GLY A 350 8.75 19.25 15.15
N VAL A 351 9.89 19.90 15.42
CA VAL A 351 11.08 19.83 14.55
C VAL A 351 11.65 18.42 14.39
N ASP A 352 11.55 17.60 15.46
CA ASP A 352 12.00 16.21 15.47
C ASP A 352 10.84 15.21 15.23
N GLY A 353 9.73 15.73 14.68
CA GLY A 353 8.45 15.06 14.52
C GLY A 353 7.47 15.37 15.65
N ALA A 354 6.26 14.85 15.51
CA ALA A 354 5.16 15.15 16.41
C ALA A 354 5.35 14.51 17.79
N ARG A 355 4.67 15.08 18.80
CA ARG A 355 4.37 14.42 20.07
C ARG A 355 2.87 14.21 20.20
N VAL A 356 2.47 13.27 21.06
CA VAL A 356 1.07 12.98 21.34
C VAL A 356 0.81 13.01 22.86
N SER A 357 -0.33 13.57 23.23
CA SER A 357 -0.86 13.56 24.59
C SER A 357 -2.37 13.42 24.55
N GLY A 358 -3.00 13.04 25.65
CA GLY A 358 -4.44 12.83 25.63
C GLY A 358 -5.01 12.14 26.86
N VAL A 359 -6.28 11.76 26.74
CA VAL A 359 -7.01 10.93 27.69
C VAL A 359 -7.75 9.85 26.91
N ALA A 360 -7.64 8.60 27.35
CA ALA A 360 -8.31 7.46 26.72
C ALA A 360 -9.01 6.62 27.79
N THR A 361 -10.14 6.00 27.42
CA THR A 361 -10.69 4.88 28.21
C THR A 361 -9.68 3.75 28.30
N ASP A 362 -9.63 3.02 29.42
CA ASP A 362 -8.66 1.92 29.65
C ASP A 362 -8.90 0.69 28.75
N PHE A 363 -9.84 0.79 27.80
CA PHE A 363 -10.11 -0.22 26.79
C PHE A 363 -10.66 0.47 25.52
N PRO A 364 -10.33 -0.03 24.31
CA PRO A 364 -9.42 -1.13 24.00
C PRO A 364 -7.95 -0.67 24.04
N SER A 365 -7.00 -1.49 23.59
CA SER A 365 -5.60 -1.05 23.47
C SER A 365 -5.46 0.03 22.39
N MET A 366 -4.53 0.97 22.60
CA MET A 366 -4.31 2.13 21.73
C MET A 366 -2.85 2.17 21.24
N GLU A 367 -2.67 2.46 19.96
CA GLU A 367 -1.34 2.67 19.37
C GLU A 367 -1.34 3.92 18.49
N THR A 368 -0.28 4.72 18.58
CA THR A 368 -0.09 5.91 17.77
C THR A 368 1.31 5.96 17.19
N TYR A 369 1.38 6.11 15.88
CA TYR A 369 2.63 6.20 15.11
C TYR A 369 2.67 7.45 14.24
N GLN A 370 3.87 7.93 13.95
CA GLN A 370 4.11 8.95 12.92
C GLN A 370 4.90 8.35 11.76
N TYR A 371 4.44 8.55 10.54
CA TYR A 371 5.10 8.20 9.29
C TYR A 371 5.62 9.46 8.62
N LEU A 372 6.94 9.68 8.72
CA LEU A 372 7.58 10.87 8.17
C LEU A 372 7.71 10.78 6.64
N PRO A 373 7.77 11.92 5.93
CA PRO A 373 7.94 11.95 4.47
C PRO A 373 9.22 11.26 3.98
N ASP A 374 10.24 11.14 4.83
CA ASP A 374 11.50 10.45 4.52
C ASP A 374 11.42 8.92 4.65
N GLY A 375 10.22 8.38 4.93
CA GLY A 375 9.95 6.95 5.08
C GLY A 375 10.23 6.39 6.47
N LYS A 376 10.71 7.19 7.44
CA LYS A 376 10.89 6.74 8.82
C LYS A 376 9.55 6.67 9.55
N THR A 377 9.44 5.68 10.44
CA THR A 377 8.31 5.53 11.37
C THR A 377 8.78 5.82 12.80
N ARG A 378 7.97 6.58 13.55
CA ARG A 378 8.18 6.84 14.98
C ARG A 378 7.01 6.29 15.77
N ILE A 379 7.32 5.68 16.92
CA ILE A 379 6.33 5.30 17.92
C ILE A 379 6.07 6.54 18.77
N LEU A 380 4.83 7.02 18.79
CA LEU A 380 4.44 8.16 19.62
C LEU A 380 3.82 7.69 20.94
N HIS A 381 2.96 6.67 20.88
CA HIS A 381 2.29 6.13 22.06
C HIS A 381 1.85 4.68 21.83
N GLN A 382 1.90 3.88 22.88
CA GLN A 382 1.34 2.53 22.95
C GLN A 382 0.78 2.36 24.35
N ASP A 383 -0.48 1.98 24.42
CA ASP A 383 -1.19 1.72 25.65
C ASP A 383 -1.93 0.40 25.54
N ASP A 384 -1.60 -0.51 26.44
CA ASP A 384 -2.17 -1.84 26.49
C ASP A 384 -3.29 -1.87 27.52
N SER A 385 -4.51 -2.18 27.07
CA SER A 385 -5.68 -2.31 27.94
C SER A 385 -5.51 -3.34 29.06
N GLY A 386 -4.52 -4.24 28.96
CA GLY A 386 -4.20 -5.26 29.98
C GLY A 386 -5.26 -6.35 30.12
N ASP A 387 -6.37 -6.26 29.39
CA ASP A 387 -7.35 -7.34 29.27
C ASP A 387 -6.86 -8.36 28.26
N HIS A 388 -6.25 -9.44 28.76
CA HIS A 388 -5.86 -10.61 27.95
C HIS A 388 -6.74 -11.85 28.24
N ILE A 389 -7.83 -11.66 28.99
CA ILE A 389 -8.75 -12.74 29.38
C ILE A 389 -10.15 -12.57 28.77
N GLY A 390 -10.38 -11.45 28.08
CA GLY A 390 -11.58 -11.18 27.29
C GLY A 390 -12.77 -10.69 28.11
N LEU A 391 -12.53 -10.07 29.27
CA LEU A 391 -13.54 -9.39 30.08
C LEU A 391 -13.72 -7.90 29.73
N GLY A 392 -12.83 -7.40 28.88
CA GLY A 392 -12.46 -6.01 28.61
C GLY A 392 -13.53 -4.96 28.83
N PRO A 393 -14.52 -4.84 27.93
CA PRO A 393 -15.46 -3.74 27.98
C PRO A 393 -16.17 -3.55 29.32
N LEU A 394 -16.53 -4.65 29.99
CA LEU A 394 -17.31 -4.63 31.22
C LEU A 394 -16.48 -4.11 32.43
N VAL A 395 -15.18 -4.37 32.42
CA VAL A 395 -14.29 -4.08 33.56
C VAL A 395 -13.54 -2.76 33.37
N HIS A 396 -13.19 -2.40 32.14
CA HIS A 396 -12.20 -1.34 31.88
C HIS A 396 -12.80 -0.05 31.30
N LEU A 397 -13.89 -0.10 30.53
CA LEU A 397 -14.50 1.11 29.95
C LEU A 397 -15.03 2.16 30.95
N PRO A 398 -15.39 1.82 32.21
CA PRO A 398 -15.71 2.84 33.21
C PRO A 398 -14.52 3.72 33.61
N PHE A 399 -13.29 3.27 33.34
CA PHE A 399 -12.05 3.91 33.74
C PHE A 399 -11.34 4.58 32.54
N ARG A 400 -10.48 5.53 32.86
CA ARG A 400 -9.67 6.28 31.89
C ARG A 400 -8.38 6.73 32.56
N HIS A 401 -7.36 6.97 31.75
CA HIS A 401 -6.11 7.57 32.18
C HIS A 401 -5.65 8.62 31.18
N GLU A 402 -4.80 9.51 31.67
CA GLU A 402 -4.12 10.52 30.84
C GLU A 402 -2.77 9.97 30.39
N TYR A 403 -2.33 10.39 29.21
CA TYR A 403 -1.02 10.07 28.67
C TYR A 403 -0.36 11.32 28.09
N GLY A 404 0.97 11.35 28.11
CA GLY A 404 1.74 12.55 27.75
C GLY A 404 1.40 13.76 28.64
N ASP A 405 1.70 14.97 28.14
CA ASP A 405 1.48 16.23 28.87
C ASP A 405 0.07 16.80 28.61
N TYR A 406 -0.96 15.96 28.71
CA TYR A 406 -2.33 16.27 28.27
C TYR A 406 -2.89 17.57 28.85
N GLN A 407 -2.82 17.75 30.17
CA GLN A 407 -3.34 18.95 30.84
C GLN A 407 -2.62 20.24 30.42
N TRP A 408 -1.35 20.14 29.99
CA TRP A 408 -0.59 21.27 29.50
C TRP A 408 -0.98 21.61 28.06
N ASP A 409 -0.97 20.62 27.17
CA ASP A 409 -1.31 20.81 25.76
C ASP A 409 -2.77 21.27 25.59
N LEU A 410 -3.69 20.78 26.43
CA LEU A 410 -5.09 21.19 26.43
C LEU A 410 -5.31 22.66 26.80
N GLN A 411 -4.43 23.27 27.60
CA GLN A 411 -4.55 24.70 27.97
C GLN A 411 -4.37 25.64 26.77
N GLY A 412 -3.71 25.16 25.70
CA GLY A 412 -3.57 25.93 24.46
C GLY A 412 -4.88 26.14 23.71
N PHE A 413 -5.90 25.32 23.98
CA PHE A 413 -7.19 25.41 23.30
C PHE A 413 -8.17 26.35 24.04
N PRO A 414 -8.78 27.33 23.33
CA PRO A 414 -9.84 28.15 23.91
C PRO A 414 -11.04 27.29 24.37
N ARG A 415 -11.57 27.60 25.55
CA ARG A 415 -12.69 26.85 26.14
C ARG A 415 -14.01 27.53 25.87
N GLU A 416 -15.06 26.74 25.68
CA GLU A 416 -16.42 27.27 25.61
C GLU A 416 -16.82 27.95 26.93
N ASN A 417 -17.47 29.11 26.82
CA ASN A 417 -17.93 29.87 27.99
C ASN A 417 -19.07 29.17 28.77
N ASN A 418 -19.75 28.17 28.18
CA ASN A 418 -20.86 27.45 28.79
C ASN A 418 -20.99 26.02 28.22
N PRO A 419 -20.10 25.08 28.61
CA PRO A 419 -20.17 23.72 28.07
C PRO A 419 -21.51 23.08 28.43
N GLU A 420 -22.17 22.41 27.48
CA GLU A 420 -23.36 21.61 27.80
C GLU A 420 -23.02 20.61 28.91
N GLN A 421 -23.86 20.56 29.96
CA GLN A 421 -23.74 19.53 31.00
C GLN A 421 -24.16 18.18 30.41
N VAL A 422 -23.23 17.50 29.76
CA VAL A 422 -23.41 16.10 29.38
C VAL A 422 -23.05 15.24 30.58
N TYR A 423 -24.02 14.47 31.10
CA TYR A 423 -23.80 13.54 32.21
C TYR A 423 -22.80 12.45 31.78
N GLY A 424 -21.58 12.51 32.33
CA GLY A 424 -20.50 11.56 32.07
C GLY A 424 -19.14 12.26 31.94
N PRO A 425 -18.03 11.53 31.97
CA PRO A 425 -16.71 12.11 31.80
C PRO A 425 -16.47 12.48 30.34
N HIS A 426 -16.99 13.62 29.90
CA HIS A 426 -16.67 14.20 28.60
C HIS A 426 -15.43 15.11 28.72
N PRO A 427 -14.56 15.15 27.68
CA PRO A 427 -13.53 16.17 27.59
C PRO A 427 -14.16 17.57 27.68
N PRO A 428 -13.44 18.58 28.19
CA PRO A 428 -13.98 19.94 28.29
C PRO A 428 -14.36 20.49 26.90
N GLY A 429 -15.42 21.31 26.85
CA GLY A 429 -15.86 21.97 25.62
C GLY A 429 -14.79 22.91 25.07
N ILE A 430 -14.40 22.68 23.82
CA ILE A 430 -13.40 23.49 23.09
C ILE A 430 -14.13 24.40 22.11
N GLU A 431 -13.85 25.70 22.17
CA GLU A 431 -14.44 26.66 21.24
C GLU A 431 -13.95 26.40 19.81
N GLY A 432 -14.84 26.52 18.83
CA GLY A 432 -14.49 26.33 17.41
C GLY A 432 -14.31 24.88 16.99
N ILE A 433 -14.54 23.91 17.88
CA ILE A 433 -14.50 22.49 17.52
C ILE A 433 -15.51 22.19 16.40
N THR A 434 -15.07 21.39 15.43
CA THR A 434 -15.85 21.09 14.23
C THR A 434 -16.02 19.59 14.10
N ASP A 435 -17.26 19.14 13.94
CA ASP A 435 -17.58 17.73 13.73
C ASP A 435 -17.08 17.26 12.37
N PHE A 436 -16.68 16.00 12.28
CA PHE A 436 -16.32 15.37 11.00
C PHE A 436 -17.57 15.23 10.12
N GLY A 437 -17.37 15.26 8.80
CA GLY A 437 -18.43 15.06 7.81
C GLY A 437 -18.19 13.84 6.93
N SER A 438 -18.96 13.71 5.86
CA SER A 438 -18.74 12.66 4.86
C SER A 438 -17.49 12.95 4.04
N ALA A 439 -16.88 11.90 3.48
CA ALA A 439 -15.76 12.03 2.54
C ALA A 439 -16.11 12.87 1.29
N ASP A 440 -17.40 12.96 0.94
CA ASP A 440 -17.90 13.67 -0.24
C ASP A 440 -17.99 15.18 -0.03
N SER A 441 -18.07 15.62 1.23
CA SER A 441 -18.19 17.02 1.61
C SER A 441 -17.58 17.24 2.98
N PRO A 442 -16.24 17.06 3.11
CA PRO A 442 -15.60 17.17 4.41
C PRO A 442 -15.61 18.64 4.88
N PRO A 443 -16.08 18.91 6.12
CA PRO A 443 -15.99 20.23 6.71
C PRO A 443 -14.53 20.63 6.91
N THR A 444 -14.30 21.91 7.15
CA THR A 444 -12.97 22.45 7.49
C THR A 444 -13.02 22.94 8.92
N VAL A 445 -12.02 22.59 9.73
CA VAL A 445 -11.91 23.09 11.10
C VAL A 445 -11.94 24.61 11.09
N LYS A 446 -12.66 25.19 12.04
CA LYS A 446 -12.59 26.62 12.29
C LYS A 446 -11.30 26.85 13.09
N GLY A 447 -10.35 27.59 12.51
CA GLY A 447 -9.11 27.91 13.23
C GLY A 447 -9.44 28.57 14.58
N ALA A 448 -8.77 28.13 15.64
CA ALA A 448 -8.79 28.85 16.91
C ALA A 448 -8.05 30.17 16.70
N ALA A 449 -8.80 31.29 16.72
CA ALA A 449 -8.26 32.63 16.55
C ALA A 449 -7.41 33.08 17.74
#